data_AF-A0A9P9IRN3-F1
#
_entry.id   AF-A0A9P9IRN3-F1
#
_cell.length_a   1.000
_cell.length_b   1.000
_cell.length_c   1.000
_cell.angle_alpha   90.00
_cell.angle_beta   90.00
_cell.angle_gamma   90.00
#
_symmetry.space_group_name_H-M   'P 1'
#
loop_
_entity.id
_entity.type
_entity.pdbx_description
1 polymer ?
#
loop_
_entity_poly.entity_id
_entity_poly.type
_entity_poly.pdbx_seq_one_letter_code
_entity_poly.pdbx_strand_id
1 'polypeptide(L)'
;MRISSVAVLFSGVLVTVVSGVQEEFWTREIGGRFQACFRDGNDWHFCTGALAGSWKEYKNSLSLGDGYYVRFGNTGLAIINSSNGCFKAHCNPEYDEDAGKRICDVVSKKSMAILELLY
;
A
#
# COMPACT_ATOMS: atom_id res chain seq x y z
N MET A 1 19.05 -61.89 -3.51
CA MET A 1 17.81 -61.16 -3.18
C MET A 1 17.97 -60.50 -1.82
N ARG A 2 18.29 -59.20 -1.79
CA ARG A 2 18.05 -58.31 -0.65
C ARG A 2 17.76 -56.93 -1.25
N ILE A 3 16.49 -56.56 -1.19
CA ILE A 3 15.97 -55.26 -1.62
C ILE A 3 16.13 -54.36 -0.40
N SER A 4 17.09 -53.44 -0.43
CA SER A 4 17.19 -52.39 0.59
C SER A 4 16.62 -51.11 0.01
N SER A 5 15.33 -50.90 0.30
CA SER A 5 14.63 -49.64 0.04
C SER A 5 15.14 -48.58 1.01
N VAL A 6 15.81 -47.54 0.49
CA VAL A 6 16.07 -46.32 1.25
C VAL A 6 15.03 -45.30 0.80
N ALA A 7 13.97 -45.18 1.60
CA ALA A 7 13.02 -44.08 1.50
C ALA A 7 13.70 -42.83 2.07
N VAL A 8 14.21 -41.96 1.20
CA VAL A 8 14.65 -40.63 1.61
C VAL A 8 13.40 -39.74 1.66
N LEU A 9 12.95 -39.49 2.88
CA LEU A 9 11.88 -38.59 3.22
C LEU A 9 12.17 -37.21 2.63
N PHE A 10 11.31 -36.78 1.71
CA PHE A 10 11.20 -35.38 1.29
C PHE A 10 10.79 -34.54 2.50
N SER A 11 11.75 -33.95 3.21
CA SER A 11 11.50 -32.83 4.10
C SER A 11 11.25 -31.59 3.24
N GLY A 12 10.04 -31.51 2.69
CA GLY A 12 9.51 -30.31 2.07
C GLY A 12 9.33 -29.25 3.14
N VAL A 13 10.28 -28.33 3.23
CA VAL A 13 10.04 -27.04 3.88
C VAL A 13 9.07 -26.29 2.98
N LEU A 14 7.78 -26.38 3.31
CA LEU A 14 6.79 -25.45 2.81
C LEU A 14 7.11 -24.09 3.43
N VAL A 15 7.90 -23.29 2.73
CA VAL A 15 7.98 -21.85 2.97
C VAL A 15 6.61 -21.31 2.55
N THR A 16 5.69 -21.21 3.50
CA THR A 16 4.47 -20.43 3.31
C THR A 16 4.90 -18.99 3.13
N VAL A 17 4.98 -18.54 1.88
CA VAL A 17 5.04 -17.12 1.56
C VAL A 17 3.70 -16.56 2.04
N VAL A 18 3.69 -16.02 3.25
CA VAL A 18 2.58 -15.19 3.68
C VAL A 18 2.73 -13.94 2.82
N SER A 19 2.02 -13.90 1.69
CA SER A 19 1.77 -12.68 0.94
C SER A 19 1.02 -11.76 1.91
N GLY A 20 1.79 -10.99 2.69
CA GLY A 20 1.27 -9.98 3.58
C GLY A 20 0.50 -9.00 2.72
N VAL A 21 -0.79 -8.87 2.97
CA VAL A 21 -1.65 -7.91 2.28
C VAL A 21 -1.13 -6.52 2.65
N GLN A 22 -0.31 -5.95 1.77
CA GLN A 22 0.42 -4.72 2.05
C GLN A 22 -0.41 -3.51 1.62
N GLU A 23 -0.43 -2.51 2.48
CA GLU A 23 -1.05 -1.21 2.22
C GLU A 23 -0.37 -0.59 0.98
N GLU A 24 -1.15 -0.26 -0.05
CA GLU A 24 -0.64 0.26 -1.33
C GLU A 24 -1.30 1.61 -1.62
N PHE A 25 -0.55 2.55 -2.17
CA PHE A 25 -1.11 3.79 -2.69
C PHE A 25 -0.70 3.98 -4.14
N TRP A 26 -1.63 4.47 -4.96
CA TRP A 26 -1.36 4.75 -6.36
C TRP A 26 -2.08 5.97 -6.89
N THR A 27 -1.49 6.58 -7.92
CA THR A 27 -2.14 7.60 -8.75
C THR A 27 -2.14 7.18 -10.21
N ARG A 28 -3.25 7.44 -10.90
CA ARG A 28 -3.39 7.17 -12.33
C ARG A 28 -3.82 8.45 -13.04
N GLU A 29 -3.07 8.84 -14.07
CA GLU A 29 -3.32 10.02 -14.89
C GLU A 29 -3.67 9.58 -16.32
N ILE A 30 -4.88 9.89 -16.78
CA ILE A 30 -5.35 9.55 -18.13
C ILE A 30 -6.18 10.72 -18.67
N GLY A 31 -5.85 11.19 -19.88
CA GLY A 31 -6.66 12.18 -20.60
C GLY A 31 -6.81 13.53 -19.88
N GLY A 32 -5.75 14.00 -19.20
CA GLY A 32 -5.79 15.26 -18.44
C GLY A 32 -6.65 15.18 -17.18
N ARG A 33 -6.88 13.97 -16.67
CA ARG A 33 -7.53 13.70 -15.39
C ARG A 33 -6.66 12.79 -14.56
N PHE A 34 -6.78 12.88 -13.25
CA PHE A 34 -6.12 11.95 -12.34
C PHE A 34 -7.07 11.38 -11.29
N GLN A 35 -6.70 10.22 -10.77
CA GLN A 35 -7.33 9.58 -9.62
C GLN A 35 -6.23 9.13 -8.66
N ALA A 36 -6.44 9.33 -7.37
CA ALA A 36 -5.59 8.78 -6.31
C ALA A 36 -6.36 7.73 -5.53
N CYS A 37 -5.70 6.65 -5.15
CA CYS A 37 -6.31 5.50 -4.50
C CYS A 37 -5.39 4.95 -3.40
N PHE A 38 -6.02 4.42 -2.36
CA PHE A 38 -5.39 3.75 -1.24
C PHE A 38 -6.03 2.36 -1.05
N ARG A 39 -5.20 1.32 -1.01
CA ARG A 39 -5.59 -0.03 -0.57
C ARG A 39 -5.19 -0.18 0.88
N ASP A 40 -6.16 -0.36 1.75
CA ASP A 40 -5.92 -0.84 3.09
C ASP A 40 -5.68 -2.35 3.03
N GLY A 41 -4.80 -2.89 3.87
CA GLY A 41 -4.30 -4.28 3.86
C GLY A 41 -5.37 -5.37 4.10
N ASN A 42 -6.65 -5.06 3.92
CA ASN A 42 -7.80 -5.95 3.92
C ASN A 42 -8.53 -5.92 2.57
N ASP A 43 -7.82 -5.57 1.48
CA ASP A 43 -8.32 -5.44 0.09
C ASP A 43 -9.38 -4.36 -0.14
N TRP A 44 -9.67 -3.50 0.84
CA TRP A 44 -10.53 -2.33 0.63
C TRP A 44 -9.81 -1.27 -0.19
N HIS A 45 -10.50 -0.65 -1.14
CA HIS A 45 -9.96 0.41 -1.98
C HIS A 45 -10.75 1.70 -1.80
N PHE A 46 -10.02 2.77 -1.47
CA PHE A 46 -10.57 4.11 -1.29
C PHE A 46 -9.94 5.03 -2.33
N CYS A 47 -10.74 5.58 -3.22
CA CYS A 47 -10.27 6.42 -4.31
C CYS A 47 -10.94 7.79 -4.30
N THR A 48 -10.20 8.81 -4.71
CA THR A 48 -10.81 10.07 -5.13
C THR A 48 -11.76 9.82 -6.32
N GLY A 49 -12.68 10.76 -6.55
CA GLY A 49 -13.26 10.90 -7.89
C GLY A 49 -12.17 11.21 -8.93
N ALA A 50 -12.48 11.08 -10.22
CA ALA A 50 -11.59 11.56 -11.27
C ALA A 50 -11.54 13.09 -11.23
N LEU A 51 -10.37 13.66 -10.94
CA LEU A 51 -10.12 15.09 -10.84
C LEU A 51 -9.46 15.60 -12.12
N ALA A 52 -9.64 16.87 -12.46
CA ALA A 52 -9.01 17.44 -13.66
C ALA A 52 -7.54 17.79 -13.39
N GLY A 53 -6.70 17.79 -14.42
CA GLY A 53 -5.27 18.14 -14.31
C GLY A 53 -4.39 17.01 -13.76
N SER A 54 -3.21 17.39 -13.29
CA SER A 54 -2.22 16.47 -12.69
C SER A 54 -2.31 16.44 -11.17
N TRP A 55 -1.95 15.31 -10.54
CA TRP A 55 -1.86 15.18 -9.09
C TRP A 55 -0.96 16.25 -8.44
N LYS A 56 0.03 16.75 -9.18
CA LYS A 56 0.98 17.78 -8.70
C LYS A 56 0.31 19.11 -8.39
N GLU A 57 -0.82 19.41 -9.03
CA GLU A 57 -1.56 20.67 -8.90
C GLU A 57 -2.34 20.72 -7.57
N TYR A 58 -2.58 19.57 -6.95
CA TYR A 58 -3.42 19.45 -5.76
C TYR A 58 -2.59 19.42 -4.48
N LYS A 59 -2.38 20.60 -3.88
CA LYS A 59 -1.64 20.77 -2.61
C LYS A 59 -2.49 20.63 -1.35
N ASN A 60 -3.81 20.71 -1.50
CA ASN A 60 -4.77 20.56 -0.42
C ASN A 60 -5.07 19.08 -0.14
N SER A 61 -5.67 18.81 1.02
CA SER A 61 -6.14 17.47 1.38
C SER A 61 -7.31 17.06 0.48
N LEU A 62 -7.24 15.87 -0.12
CA LEU A 62 -8.26 15.26 -0.95
C LEU A 62 -8.89 14.08 -0.23
N SER A 63 -10.22 13.97 -0.27
CA SER A 63 -10.92 12.79 0.27
C SER A 63 -10.74 11.59 -0.65
N LEU A 64 -10.29 10.47 -0.08
CA LEU A 64 -10.25 9.16 -0.72
C LEU A 64 -11.53 8.34 -0.46
N GLY A 65 -12.37 8.77 0.50
CA GLY A 65 -13.53 8.00 0.98
C GLY A 65 -13.28 7.38 2.36
N ASP A 66 -14.35 7.01 3.06
CA ASP A 66 -14.34 6.39 4.40
C ASP A 66 -13.44 7.08 5.44
N GLY A 67 -13.40 8.41 5.38
CA GLY A 67 -12.60 9.21 6.29
C GLY A 67 -11.11 9.20 6.01
N TYR A 68 -10.65 8.59 4.91
CA TYR A 68 -9.26 8.69 4.45
C TYR A 68 -9.06 9.91 3.57
N TYR A 69 -7.90 10.54 3.72
CA TYR A 69 -7.50 11.71 2.96
C TYR A 69 -6.05 11.61 2.52
N VAL A 70 -5.74 12.16 1.35
CA VAL A 70 -4.37 12.28 0.83
C VAL A 70 -3.99 13.73 0.58
N ARG A 71 -2.74 14.08 0.86
CA ARG A 71 -2.12 15.36 0.49
C ARG A 71 -0.79 15.10 -0.20
N PHE A 72 -0.52 15.81 -1.29
CA PHE A 72 0.75 15.72 -2.01
C PHE A 72 1.72 16.83 -1.58
N GLY A 73 2.89 16.43 -1.10
CA GLY A 73 3.99 17.33 -0.78
C GLY A 73 4.64 17.95 -2.01
N ASN A 74 5.54 18.92 -1.80
CA ASN A 74 6.25 19.59 -2.90
C ASN A 74 7.21 18.66 -3.65
N THR A 75 7.68 17.60 -2.99
CA THR A 75 8.60 16.59 -3.55
C THR A 75 7.89 15.44 -4.26
N GLY A 76 6.55 15.39 -4.22
CA GLY A 76 5.77 14.26 -4.71
C GLY A 76 5.37 13.24 -3.65
N LEU A 77 5.83 13.42 -2.41
CA LEU A 77 5.44 12.59 -1.28
C LEU A 77 3.91 12.63 -1.06
N ALA A 78 3.25 11.49 -1.15
CA ALA A 78 1.86 11.33 -0.77
C ALA A 78 1.78 11.09 0.74
N ILE A 79 0.97 11.88 1.44
CA ILE A 79 0.72 11.76 2.88
C ILE A 79 -0.74 11.40 3.07
N ILE A 80 -1.00 10.23 3.65
CA ILE A 80 -2.33 9.66 3.82
C ILE A 80 -2.67 9.69 5.31
N ASN A 81 -3.86 10.19 5.65
CA ASN A 81 -4.34 10.22 7.03
C ASN A 81 -5.80 9.78 7.10
N SER A 82 -6.20 9.23 8.24
CA SER A 82 -7.61 9.04 8.57
C SER A 82 -8.14 10.22 9.40
N SER A 83 -9.43 10.53 9.27
CA SER A 83 -10.15 11.57 10.03
C SER A 83 -10.10 11.34 11.54
N ASN A 84 -10.00 10.09 11.97
CA ASN A 84 -9.88 9.73 13.39
C ASN A 84 -8.46 9.91 13.94
N GLY A 85 -7.47 10.22 13.09
CA GLY A 85 -6.07 10.42 13.47
C GLY A 85 -5.28 9.15 13.81
N CYS A 86 -5.91 7.97 13.81
CA CYS A 86 -5.29 6.69 14.16
C CYS A 86 -4.38 6.13 13.06
N PHE A 87 -4.59 6.56 11.82
CA PHE A 87 -3.79 6.17 10.68
C PHE A 87 -3.07 7.39 10.12
N LYS A 88 -1.74 7.29 10.04
CA LYS A 88 -0.88 8.22 9.32
C LYS A 88 0.16 7.43 8.57
N ALA A 89 0.20 7.66 7.27
CA ALA A 89 1.15 7.02 6.41
C ALA A 89 1.67 7.98 5.34
N HIS A 90 2.79 7.60 4.76
CA HIS A 90 3.39 8.36 3.68
C HIS A 90 4.09 7.42 2.73
N CYS A 91 4.20 7.84 1.48
CA CYS A 91 4.96 7.14 0.47
C CYS A 91 5.39 8.11 -0.63
N ASN A 92 6.38 7.73 -1.43
CA ASN A 92 6.76 8.47 -2.63
C ASN A 92 6.37 7.65 -3.87
N PRO A 93 5.28 7.98 -4.60
CA PRO A 93 4.81 7.19 -5.72
C PRO A 93 5.77 7.22 -6.91
N GLU A 94 6.29 6.06 -7.29
CA GLU A 94 7.16 5.88 -8.46
C GLU A 94 6.34 5.39 -9.65
N TYR A 95 6.72 5.78 -10.86
CA TYR A 95 5.98 5.38 -12.05
C TYR A 95 6.29 3.93 -12.39
N ASP A 96 5.24 3.13 -12.49
CA ASP A 96 5.29 1.74 -12.93
C ASP A 96 4.75 1.68 -14.37
N GLU A 97 5.63 1.33 -15.31
CA GLU A 97 5.30 1.26 -16.74
C GLU A 97 4.32 0.13 -17.05
N ASP A 98 4.46 -1.01 -16.36
CA ASP A 98 3.63 -2.21 -16.56
C ASP A 98 2.20 -1.97 -16.09
N ALA A 99 2.02 -1.26 -14.97
CA ALA A 99 0.73 -0.94 -14.40
C ALA A 99 0.09 0.34 -14.97
N GLY A 100 0.87 1.16 -15.69
CA GLY A 100 0.45 2.46 -16.24
C GLY A 100 -0.03 3.42 -15.14
N LYS A 101 0.55 3.33 -13.95
CA LYS A 101 0.18 4.13 -12.77
C LYS A 101 1.41 4.39 -11.91
N ARG A 102 1.37 5.40 -11.04
CA ARG A 102 2.39 5.58 -10.01
C ARG A 102 2.01 4.80 -8.78
N ILE A 103 2.89 3.98 -8.23
CA ILE A 103 2.62 3.07 -7.10
C ILE A 103 3.67 3.29 -6.02
N CYS A 104 3.29 3.02 -4.79
CA CYS A 104 4.20 2.89 -3.66
C CYS A 104 3.60 1.95 -2.62
N ASP A 105 4.48 1.26 -1.90
CA ASP A 105 4.12 0.65 -0.63
C ASP A 105 3.98 1.74 0.44
N VAL A 106 2.92 1.63 1.22
CA VAL A 106 2.59 2.65 2.22
C VAL A 106 3.39 2.38 3.48
N VAL A 107 4.21 3.36 3.88
CA VAL A 107 4.92 3.32 5.16
C VAL A 107 4.00 3.93 6.22
N SER A 108 3.20 3.09 6.86
CA SER A 108 2.38 3.50 8.00
C SER A 108 3.18 3.44 9.30
N LYS A 109 3.12 4.53 10.08
CA LYS A 109 3.34 4.40 11.52
C LYS A 109 2.04 3.87 12.09
N LYS A 110 1.79 2.55 11.98
CA LYS A 110 0.89 1.92 12.96
C LYS A 110 1.49 2.28 14.31
N SER A 111 0.76 3.04 15.14
CA SER A 111 1.12 3.17 16.55
C SER A 111 1.34 1.75 17.05
N MET A 112 2.60 1.44 17.31
CA MET A 112 3.08 0.14 17.73
C MET A 112 2.61 -0.03 19.17
N ALA A 113 1.31 -0.28 19.34
CA ALA A 113 0.69 -0.55 20.63
C ALA A 113 0.67 -2.08 20.84
N ILE A 114 1.82 -2.73 20.71
CA ILE A 114 1.99 -4.15 21.05
C ILE A 114 3.40 -4.37 21.62
N LEU A 115 3.43 -4.71 22.91
CA LEU A 115 4.48 -5.35 23.69
C LEU A 115 5.79 -4.59 23.95
N GLU A 116 5.78 -3.71 24.95
CA GLU A 116 6.81 -3.74 26.00
C GLU A 116 6.23 -4.47 27.23
N LEU A 117 6.02 -5.78 27.07
CA LEU A 117 5.98 -6.72 28.19
C LEU A 117 7.05 -7.74 27.85
N LEU A 118 8.26 -7.50 28.36
CA LEU A 118 9.33 -8.46 28.68
C LEU A 118 10.66 -7.69 28.71
N TYR A 119 10.93 -7.01 29.83
CA TYR A 119 12.23 -6.98 30.49
C TYR A 119 12.01 -6.77 31.98
#